data_AF-A0A8S0T2T1-F1
#
_entry.id   AF-A0A8S0T2T1-F1
#
_cell.length_a   1.000
_cell.length_b   1.000
_cell.length_c   1.000
_cell.angle_alpha   90.00
_cell.angle_beta   90.00
_cell.angle_gamma   90.00
#
_symmetry.space_group_name_H-M   'P 1'
#
loop_
_entity.id
_entity.type
_entity.pdbx_description
1 polymer ?
#
loop_
_entity_poly.entity_id
_entity_poly.type
_entity_poly.pdbx_seq_one_letter_code
_entity_poly.pdbx_strand_id
1 'polypeptide(L)'
;MAQFVEFFKNVFSWLSQDLEESLKTLHRKILLLEVPKDDVHEAYNHGKKRKRNVEKWLIDVGNNISESKALELYFPKELFLEVYESIDIWMSLMDDSVLSIGIYGMGGIGKTTLAMHVHNKLLKESTFLGHVYWVTVSQEFSIYKLQNDIAHVLKLYFSCENDERRRAAELFQAFKERGRFVLILDDVWNQIDAEEIGIPLGMNGCKLVITSRSSEVCHWIGCQKIIKVNTLSEQEAWELFLKKLGRVELHPRVEGICKKLVKRCGSLPLALVTLAGSMRRVSDIHEWRDASKGLAESCLGRAGMEYVVLPILLYSYDRLRDTMLKGCFLHCSLYPENCHIPRDELIENFISEQLVERSYRSFRAEIDQGHAILNQLERVCLLEKTSNGTDVKMHVLIRDMAIEIAKENPRYMVKAGLHLREIPDVQEWTEDLDKVSLMDNIIMEISPGTSPKCPRLSTLILSGNPLRRIPDCFFVHVSSTHYQFKSH
;
A
#
# COMPACT_ATOMS: atom_id res chain seq x y z
N MET A 1 30.04 -9.66 9.93
CA MET A 1 28.76 -9.01 10.28
C MET A 1 28.90 -8.01 11.43
N ALA A 2 29.38 -8.37 12.64
CA ALA A 2 29.53 -7.41 13.75
C ALA A 2 30.45 -6.21 13.45
N GLN A 3 31.64 -6.44 12.86
CA GLN A 3 32.54 -5.35 12.41
C GLN A 3 31.95 -4.51 11.26
N PHE A 4 30.98 -5.04 10.53
CA PHE A 4 30.30 -4.38 9.43
C PHE A 4 29.22 -3.44 9.98
N VAL A 5 28.38 -3.93 10.91
CA VAL A 5 27.33 -3.14 11.59
C VAL A 5 27.90 -1.99 12.42
N GLU A 6 29.02 -2.20 13.11
CA GLU A 6 29.70 -1.17 13.91
C GLU A 6 30.33 -0.06 13.05
N PHE A 7 30.81 -0.40 11.86
CA PHE A 7 31.34 0.55 10.88
C PHE A 7 30.22 1.45 10.32
N PHE A 8 29.04 0.91 10.02
CA PHE A 8 27.90 1.67 9.51
C PHE A 8 27.24 2.61 10.54
N LYS A 9 27.21 2.24 11.82
CA LYS A 9 26.73 3.14 12.90
C LYS A 9 27.56 4.43 12.95
N ASN A 10 28.86 4.35 12.67
CA ASN A 10 29.75 5.52 12.61
C ASN A 10 29.51 6.39 11.36
N VAL A 11 29.15 5.79 10.21
CA VAL A 11 28.83 6.53 8.98
C VAL A 11 27.49 7.28 9.11
N PHE A 12 26.47 6.64 9.70
CA PHE A 12 25.15 7.24 9.86
C PHE A 12 25.12 8.36 10.91
N SER A 13 25.88 8.20 12.01
CA SER A 13 26.09 9.28 12.99
C SER A 13 26.69 10.53 12.36
N TRP A 14 27.53 10.38 11.33
CA TRP A 14 28.17 11.49 10.63
C TRP A 14 27.24 12.19 9.61
N LEU A 15 26.34 11.43 8.99
CA LEU A 15 25.34 11.96 8.04
C LEU A 15 24.19 12.69 8.77
N SER A 16 23.79 12.24 9.96
CA SER A 16 22.58 12.73 10.63
C SER A 16 22.61 14.16 11.18
N GLN A 17 23.78 14.83 11.30
CA GLN A 17 23.89 16.05 12.12
C GLN A 17 23.71 17.39 11.40
N ASP A 18 23.63 17.42 10.07
CA ASP A 18 23.02 18.51 9.26
C ASP A 18 23.32 18.16 7.81
N LEU A 19 22.57 17.20 7.27
CA LEU A 19 22.89 16.54 6.00
C LEU A 19 22.96 17.55 4.84
N GLU A 20 22.11 18.58 4.83
CA GLU A 20 22.06 19.56 3.74
C GLU A 20 23.20 20.58 3.80
N GLU A 21 23.60 21.02 5.00
CA GLU A 21 24.73 21.93 5.18
C GLU A 21 26.06 21.19 5.07
N SER A 22 26.10 19.91 5.50
CA SER A 22 27.24 19.01 5.33
C SER A 22 27.40 18.58 3.87
N LEU A 23 26.32 18.30 3.13
CA LEU A 23 26.36 18.03 1.69
C LEU A 23 26.74 19.29 0.91
N LYS A 24 26.18 20.47 1.21
CA LYS A 24 26.60 21.74 0.58
C LYS A 24 28.06 22.05 0.86
N THR A 25 28.54 21.75 2.07
CA THR A 25 29.95 21.91 2.47
C THR A 25 30.85 20.89 1.77
N LEU A 26 30.42 19.64 1.65
CA LEU A 26 31.15 18.57 0.96
C LEU A 26 31.18 18.84 -0.55
N HIS A 27 30.06 19.28 -1.15
CA HIS A 27 29.94 19.64 -2.56
C HIS A 27 30.76 20.89 -2.89
N ARG A 28 30.75 21.94 -2.03
CA ARG A 28 31.67 23.08 -2.16
C ARG A 28 33.13 22.65 -2.06
N LYS A 29 33.46 21.72 -1.16
CA LYS A 29 34.83 21.19 -1.02
C LYS A 29 35.23 20.29 -2.18
N ILE A 30 34.31 19.54 -2.79
CA ILE A 30 34.52 18.74 -3.99
C ILE A 30 34.69 19.64 -5.23
N LEU A 31 33.90 20.70 -5.37
CA LEU A 31 34.08 21.74 -6.40
C LEU A 31 35.40 22.50 -6.25
N LEU A 32 35.87 22.72 -5.01
CA LEU A 32 37.22 23.23 -4.73
C LEU A 32 38.33 22.21 -5.00
N LEU A 33 38.02 20.90 -5.09
CA LEU A 33 38.94 19.82 -5.41
C LEU A 33 38.94 19.45 -6.91
N GLU A 34 38.04 20.02 -7.72
CA GLU A 34 38.12 20.00 -9.19
C GLU A 34 39.14 21.00 -9.75
N VAL A 35 39.83 21.74 -8.87
CA VAL A 35 41.03 22.50 -9.21
C VAL A 35 42.19 21.53 -9.45
N PRO A 36 43.02 21.71 -10.49
CA PRO A 36 44.14 20.83 -10.81
C PRO A 36 45.01 20.56 -9.58
N LYS A 37 45.58 19.35 -9.50
CA LYS A 37 46.38 18.79 -8.38
C LYS A 37 47.49 19.70 -7.79
N ASP A 38 47.79 20.82 -8.42
CA ASP A 38 48.84 21.75 -8.03
C ASP A 38 48.43 22.68 -6.85
N ASP A 39 47.13 22.93 -6.63
CA ASP A 39 46.66 23.83 -5.54
C ASP A 39 46.54 23.15 -4.16
N VAL A 40 46.56 21.81 -4.11
CA VAL A 40 46.61 21.06 -2.84
C VAL A 40 47.94 21.32 -2.12
N HIS A 41 49.01 21.65 -2.86
CA HIS A 41 50.29 22.04 -2.31
C HIS A 41 50.29 23.45 -1.70
N GLU A 42 49.42 24.35 -2.16
CA GLU A 42 49.31 25.70 -1.63
C GLU A 42 48.53 25.73 -0.31
N ALA A 43 47.44 24.95 -0.23
CA ALA A 43 46.71 24.72 1.02
C ALA A 43 47.56 23.98 2.09
N TYR A 44 48.52 23.16 1.66
CA TYR A 44 49.49 22.46 2.53
C TYR A 44 50.44 23.43 3.27
N ASN A 45 50.80 24.55 2.64
CA ASN A 45 51.78 25.49 3.20
C ASN A 45 51.20 26.42 4.28
N HIS A 46 49.87 26.54 4.40
CA HIS A 46 49.25 27.59 5.23
C HIS A 46 48.47 27.15 6.48
N GLY A 47 48.34 25.86 6.84
CA GLY A 47 47.69 25.57 8.12
C GLY A 47 47.45 24.12 8.54
N LYS A 48 48.18 23.69 9.58
CA LYS A 48 47.78 22.75 10.65
C LYS A 48 46.82 21.60 10.29
N LYS A 49 47.28 20.60 9.53
CA LYS A 49 46.90 19.17 9.71
C LYS A 49 48.00 18.29 9.11
N ARG A 50 48.50 17.30 9.87
CA ARG A 50 49.59 16.41 9.43
C ARG A 50 49.13 15.66 8.17
N LYS A 51 49.89 15.76 7.07
CA LYS A 51 49.65 15.16 5.74
C LYS A 51 48.93 13.80 5.75
N ARG A 52 49.40 12.87 6.59
CA ARG A 52 48.82 11.52 6.76
C ARG A 52 47.35 11.50 7.17
N ASN A 53 46.89 12.48 7.95
CA ASN A 53 45.49 12.55 8.39
C ASN A 53 44.57 13.01 7.26
N VAL A 54 45.07 13.85 6.35
CA VAL A 54 44.32 14.31 5.17
C VAL A 54 44.25 13.19 4.12
N GLU A 55 45.37 12.50 3.89
CA GLU A 55 45.43 11.33 2.99
C GLU A 55 44.53 10.19 3.48
N LYS A 56 44.56 9.87 4.78
CA LYS A 56 43.67 8.87 5.38
C LYS A 56 42.20 9.28 5.24
N TRP A 57 41.88 10.54 5.51
CA TRP A 57 40.52 11.07 5.33
C TRP A 57 40.04 10.99 3.88
N LEU A 58 40.89 11.29 2.90
CA LEU A 58 40.55 11.18 1.48
C LEU A 58 40.30 9.72 1.05
N ILE A 59 41.07 8.76 1.57
CA ILE A 59 40.86 7.33 1.34
C ILE A 59 39.53 6.87 1.95
N ASP A 60 39.26 7.26 3.20
CA ASP A 60 38.02 6.93 3.89
C ASP A 60 36.80 7.49 3.13
N VAL A 61 36.88 8.74 2.65
CA VAL A 61 35.84 9.35 1.80
C VAL A 61 35.68 8.62 0.46
N GLY A 62 36.77 8.25 -0.20
CA GLY A 62 36.73 7.49 -1.47
C GLY A 62 36.11 6.10 -1.33
N ASN A 63 36.40 5.42 -0.22
CA ASN A 63 35.78 4.13 0.11
C ASN A 63 34.29 4.28 0.39
N ASN A 64 33.89 5.27 1.20
CA ASN A 64 32.49 5.57 1.48
C ASN A 64 31.68 5.89 0.21
N ILE A 65 32.26 6.65 -0.73
CA ILE A 65 31.61 6.96 -2.02
C ILE A 65 31.42 5.69 -2.86
N SER A 66 32.43 4.81 -2.89
CA SER A 66 32.38 3.57 -3.67
C SER A 66 31.36 2.58 -3.09
N GLU A 67 31.29 2.47 -1.77
CA GLU A 67 30.31 1.64 -1.06
C GLU A 67 28.89 2.20 -1.17
N SER A 68 28.71 3.53 -1.10
CA SER A 68 27.42 4.18 -1.37
C SER A 68 26.92 3.86 -2.78
N LYS A 69 27.79 3.91 -3.79
CA LYS A 69 27.44 3.53 -5.16
C LYS A 69 27.09 2.05 -5.26
N ALA A 70 27.77 1.17 -4.52
CA ALA A 70 27.44 -0.25 -4.48
C ALA A 70 26.06 -0.50 -3.83
N LEU A 71 25.68 0.26 -2.80
CA LEU A 71 24.35 0.19 -2.18
C LEU A 71 23.26 0.74 -3.10
N GLU A 72 23.51 1.82 -3.83
CA GLU A 72 22.59 2.33 -4.86
C GLU A 72 22.41 1.33 -6.02
N LEU A 73 23.45 0.57 -6.37
CA LEU A 73 23.36 -0.55 -7.32
C LEU A 73 22.57 -1.72 -6.75
N TYR A 74 22.70 -2.00 -5.45
CA TYR A 74 22.00 -3.08 -4.77
C TYR A 74 20.53 -2.74 -4.50
N PHE A 75 20.21 -1.47 -4.25
CA PHE A 75 18.89 -0.86 -4.12
C PHE A 75 18.67 0.15 -5.25
N PRO A 76 18.49 -0.31 -6.49
CA PRO A 76 18.30 0.60 -7.62
C PRO A 76 17.03 1.44 -7.40
N LYS A 77 17.05 2.69 -7.87
CA LYS A 77 15.94 3.69 -7.83
C LYS A 77 14.67 3.29 -8.58
N GLU A 78 14.40 2.00 -8.76
CA GLU A 78 13.29 1.47 -9.54
C GLU A 78 11.91 1.92 -9.02
N LEU A 79 11.82 2.27 -7.73
CA LEU A 79 10.57 2.53 -7.03
C LEU A 79 10.19 4.00 -6.78
N PHE A 80 11.02 4.99 -7.12
CA PHE A 80 10.78 6.41 -6.78
C PHE A 80 10.52 6.67 -5.29
N LEU A 81 10.85 5.71 -4.42
CA LEU A 81 10.86 5.85 -2.98
C LEU A 81 12.32 5.95 -2.58
N GLU A 82 12.62 6.86 -1.67
CA GLU A 82 13.97 7.19 -1.23
C GLU A 82 14.77 5.89 -0.95
N VAL A 83 15.91 5.77 -1.63
CA VAL A 83 16.84 4.64 -1.50
C VAL A 83 17.28 4.49 -0.03
N TYR A 84 17.29 5.59 0.72
CA TYR A 84 17.74 5.67 2.10
C TYR A 84 16.90 4.87 3.08
N GLU A 85 15.56 4.98 3.08
CA GLU A 85 14.72 4.22 4.01
C GLU A 85 14.78 2.74 3.68
N SER A 86 14.86 2.36 2.40
CA SER A 86 15.00 0.95 2.02
C SER A 86 16.31 0.33 2.55
N ILE A 87 17.39 1.11 2.50
CA ILE A 87 18.68 0.75 3.07
C ILE A 87 18.60 0.70 4.60
N ASP A 88 17.99 1.68 5.27
CA ASP A 88 17.89 1.73 6.73
C ASP A 88 17.06 0.56 7.28
N ILE A 89 15.95 0.22 6.61
CA ILE A 89 15.17 -1.00 6.92
C ILE A 89 16.04 -2.23 6.75
N TRP A 90 16.73 -2.37 5.61
CA TRP A 90 17.59 -3.52 5.34
C TRP A 90 18.70 -3.68 6.39
N MET A 91 19.39 -2.60 6.72
CA MET A 91 20.45 -2.59 7.72
C MET A 91 19.92 -2.99 9.10
N SER A 92 18.76 -2.46 9.48
CA SER A 92 18.08 -2.81 10.73
C SER A 92 17.68 -4.29 10.77
N LEU A 93 17.26 -4.86 9.64
CA LEU A 93 16.96 -6.30 9.55
C LEU A 93 18.20 -7.18 9.71
N MET A 94 19.37 -6.71 9.26
CA MET A 94 20.64 -7.42 9.38
C MET A 94 21.35 -7.21 10.73
N ASP A 95 20.99 -6.18 11.51
CA ASP A 95 21.49 -5.97 12.86
C ASP A 95 20.71 -6.84 13.86
N ASP A 96 21.32 -7.91 14.37
CA ASP A 96 20.71 -8.85 15.33
C ASP A 96 20.22 -8.18 16.63
N SER A 97 20.68 -6.98 16.97
CA SER A 97 20.16 -6.22 18.12
C SER A 97 18.80 -5.58 17.88
N VAL A 98 18.37 -5.45 16.61
CA VAL A 98 17.07 -4.87 16.23
C VAL A 98 16.07 -5.99 15.93
N LEU A 99 15.10 -6.20 16.81
CA LEU A 99 14.06 -7.23 16.72
C LEU A 99 12.82 -6.73 16.01
N SER A 100 12.53 -5.43 16.10
CA SER A 100 11.28 -4.84 15.59
C SER A 100 11.52 -3.49 14.91
N ILE A 101 10.92 -3.32 13.74
CA ILE A 101 11.01 -2.12 12.91
C ILE A 101 9.60 -1.61 12.61
N GLY A 102 9.33 -0.35 12.95
CA GLY A 102 8.08 0.34 12.61
C GLY A 102 8.29 1.33 11.47
N ILE A 103 7.58 1.15 10.36
CA ILE A 103 7.60 2.05 9.21
C ILE A 103 6.32 2.87 9.23
N TYR A 104 6.40 4.18 9.42
CA TYR A 104 5.20 5.01 9.53
C TYR A 104 5.21 6.22 8.59
N GLY A 105 4.03 6.79 8.36
CA GLY A 105 3.84 7.90 7.42
C GLY A 105 2.40 7.95 6.89
N MET A 106 2.07 9.02 6.18
CA MET A 106 0.69 9.28 5.75
C MET A 106 0.10 8.20 4.81
N GLY A 107 -1.22 8.17 4.66
CA GLY A 107 -1.88 7.35 3.65
C GLY A 107 -1.40 7.69 2.22
N GLY A 108 -1.16 6.66 1.39
CA GLY A 108 -0.72 6.85 0.00
C GLY A 108 0.75 7.29 -0.18
N ILE A 109 1.53 7.35 0.90
CA ILE A 109 2.95 7.78 0.88
C ILE A 109 3.92 6.71 0.38
N GLY A 110 3.47 5.44 0.25
CA GLY A 110 4.29 4.34 -0.28
C GLY A 110 4.92 3.40 0.74
N LYS A 111 4.49 3.40 2.01
CA LYS A 111 5.00 2.47 3.06
C LYS A 111 4.94 0.99 2.64
N THR A 112 3.76 0.54 2.20
CA THR A 112 3.53 -0.83 1.72
C THR A 112 4.46 -1.14 0.54
N THR A 113 4.63 -0.20 -0.38
CA THR A 113 5.52 -0.36 -1.53
C THR A 113 6.99 -0.46 -1.12
N LEU A 114 7.41 0.32 -0.12
CA LEU A 114 8.75 0.27 0.47
C LEU A 114 9.00 -1.07 1.18
N ALA A 115 8.08 -1.50 2.03
CA ALA A 115 8.15 -2.80 2.70
C ALA A 115 8.15 -3.96 1.69
N MET A 116 7.36 -3.87 0.62
CA MET A 116 7.31 -4.87 -0.46
C MET A 116 8.65 -4.95 -1.22
N HIS A 117 9.33 -3.82 -1.43
CA HIS A 117 10.67 -3.83 -2.02
C HIS A 117 11.67 -4.60 -1.17
N VAL A 118 11.67 -4.33 0.14
CA VAL A 118 12.52 -5.05 1.10
C VAL A 118 12.15 -6.53 1.16
N HIS A 119 10.85 -6.87 1.24
CA HIS A 119 10.35 -8.24 1.19
C HIS A 119 10.89 -9.01 -0.03
N ASN A 120 10.77 -8.43 -1.23
CA ASN A 120 11.23 -9.08 -2.47
C ASN A 120 12.76 -9.28 -2.51
N LYS A 121 13.51 -8.43 -1.80
CA LYS A 121 14.96 -8.61 -1.62
C LYS A 121 15.25 -9.70 -0.60
N LEU A 122 14.53 -9.73 0.53
CA LEU A 122 14.67 -10.75 1.57
C LEU A 122 14.39 -12.16 1.03
N LEU A 123 13.43 -12.32 0.11
CA LEU A 123 13.17 -13.60 -0.55
C LEU A 123 14.36 -14.17 -1.34
N LYS A 124 15.30 -13.31 -1.76
CA LYS A 124 16.52 -13.70 -2.49
C LYS A 124 17.72 -13.87 -1.55
N GLU A 125 17.56 -13.52 -0.29
CA GLU A 125 18.62 -13.48 0.70
C GLU A 125 18.70 -14.80 1.47
N SER A 126 19.90 -15.36 1.60
CA SER A 126 20.09 -16.67 2.22
C SER A 126 19.97 -16.62 3.75
N THR A 127 20.16 -15.45 4.34
CA THR A 127 20.14 -15.21 5.80
C THR A 127 18.86 -15.72 6.48
N PHE A 128 17.70 -15.60 5.82
CA PHE A 128 16.41 -16.01 6.38
C PHE A 128 15.87 -17.32 5.78
N LEU A 129 16.66 -18.02 4.95
CA LEU A 129 16.30 -19.31 4.33
C LEU A 129 14.90 -19.33 3.67
N GLY A 130 14.44 -18.18 3.14
CA GLY A 130 13.11 -18.03 2.55
C GLY A 130 11.95 -17.93 3.55
N HIS A 131 12.22 -17.92 4.86
CA HIS A 131 11.22 -17.68 5.91
C HIS A 131 10.92 -16.18 6.06
N VAL A 132 10.26 -15.63 5.05
CA VAL A 132 9.78 -14.25 5.01
C VAL A 132 8.28 -14.29 4.82
N TYR A 133 7.53 -13.85 5.82
CA TYR A 133 6.07 -13.89 5.85
C TYR A 133 5.50 -12.48 5.75
N TRP A 134 4.44 -12.33 4.96
CA TRP A 134 3.72 -11.07 4.79
C TRP A 134 2.26 -11.27 5.18
N VAL A 135 1.77 -10.47 6.10
CA VAL A 135 0.37 -10.44 6.52
C VAL A 135 -0.11 -8.99 6.48
N THR A 136 -1.26 -8.74 5.90
CA THR A 136 -1.88 -7.40 5.92
C THR A 136 -2.92 -7.38 7.03
N VAL A 137 -2.78 -6.44 7.96
CA VAL A 137 -3.68 -6.30 9.11
C VAL A 137 -4.90 -5.51 8.70
N SER A 138 -6.07 -6.04 9.00
CA SER A 138 -7.35 -5.38 8.73
C SER A 138 -7.61 -4.24 9.72
N GLN A 139 -8.25 -3.16 9.26
CA GLN A 139 -8.65 -2.06 10.13
C GLN A 139 -9.62 -2.52 11.23
N GLU A 140 -10.53 -3.46 10.90
CA GLU A 140 -11.33 -4.17 11.88
C GLU A 140 -10.53 -5.32 12.51
N PHE A 141 -9.67 -4.91 13.43
CA PHE A 141 -8.71 -5.78 14.10
C PHE A 141 -9.38 -6.76 15.07
N SER A 142 -8.99 -8.03 14.98
CA SER A 142 -9.13 -9.00 16.07
C SER A 142 -7.89 -9.89 16.14
N ILE A 143 -7.50 -10.28 17.37
CA ILE A 143 -6.40 -11.22 17.61
C ILE A 143 -6.67 -12.53 16.86
N TYR A 144 -7.90 -13.05 16.98
CA TYR A 144 -8.36 -14.21 16.23
C TYR A 144 -8.07 -14.13 14.72
N LYS A 145 -8.47 -13.03 14.05
CA LYS A 145 -8.24 -12.82 12.61
C LYS A 145 -6.74 -12.85 12.31
N LEU A 146 -5.97 -12.04 13.03
CA LEU A 146 -4.53 -11.93 12.77
C LEU A 146 -3.82 -13.27 12.96
N GLN A 147 -4.19 -14.04 13.99
CA GLN A 147 -3.65 -15.39 14.20
C GLN A 147 -4.02 -16.34 13.05
N ASN A 148 -5.24 -16.27 12.50
CA ASN A 148 -5.63 -17.06 11.31
C ASN A 148 -4.84 -16.65 10.08
N ASP A 149 -4.69 -15.35 9.84
CA ASP A 149 -3.95 -14.85 8.68
C ASP A 149 -2.47 -15.27 8.74
N ILE A 150 -1.87 -15.22 9.93
CA ILE A 150 -0.52 -15.73 10.18
C ILE A 150 -0.45 -17.26 9.98
N ALA A 151 -1.40 -18.02 10.55
CA ALA A 151 -1.42 -19.47 10.39
C ALA A 151 -1.53 -19.88 8.92
N HIS A 152 -2.34 -19.15 8.13
CA HIS A 152 -2.49 -19.38 6.70
C HIS A 152 -1.17 -19.21 5.94
N VAL A 153 -0.42 -18.12 6.18
CA VAL A 153 0.89 -17.92 5.53
C VAL A 153 1.95 -18.91 6.02
N LEU A 154 1.82 -19.41 7.24
CA LEU A 154 2.63 -20.50 7.77
C LEU A 154 2.20 -21.88 7.27
N LYS A 155 1.01 -22.04 6.67
CA LYS A 155 0.38 -23.33 6.35
C LYS A 155 0.19 -24.19 7.61
N LEU A 156 -0.20 -23.56 8.71
CA LEU A 156 -0.50 -24.19 9.99
C LEU A 156 -2.02 -24.37 10.14
N TYR A 157 -2.44 -25.52 10.68
CA TYR A 157 -3.82 -25.76 11.09
C TYR A 157 -3.87 -25.81 12.61
N PHE A 158 -4.80 -25.06 13.20
CA PHE A 158 -4.96 -25.01 14.65
C PHE A 158 -5.62 -26.27 15.20
N SER A 159 -5.16 -26.73 16.37
CA SER A 159 -5.79 -27.87 17.06
C SER A 159 -7.10 -27.51 17.76
N CYS A 160 -7.27 -26.23 18.12
CA CYS A 160 -8.46 -25.69 18.76
C CYS A 160 -8.83 -24.34 18.14
N GLU A 161 -9.90 -24.29 17.36
CA GLU A 161 -10.26 -23.09 16.61
C GLU A 161 -10.60 -21.90 17.51
N ASN A 162 -11.27 -22.11 18.65
CA ASN A 162 -11.90 -21.06 19.45
C ASN A 162 -11.07 -20.56 20.65
N ASP A 163 -9.81 -20.96 20.80
CA ASP A 163 -8.96 -20.60 21.94
C ASP A 163 -7.72 -19.82 21.50
N GLU A 164 -7.80 -18.48 21.58
CA GLU A 164 -6.73 -17.57 21.17
C GLU A 164 -5.40 -17.84 21.88
N ARG A 165 -5.40 -18.30 23.14
CA ARG A 165 -4.16 -18.60 23.88
C ARG A 165 -3.50 -19.87 23.38
N ARG A 166 -4.29 -20.92 23.10
CA ARG A 166 -3.75 -22.15 22.49
C ARG A 166 -3.19 -21.87 21.10
N ARG A 167 -3.91 -21.07 20.31
CA ARG A 167 -3.48 -20.63 18.97
C ARG A 167 -2.17 -19.85 19.02
N ALA A 168 -2.02 -18.92 19.96
CA ALA A 168 -0.77 -18.20 20.19
C ALA A 168 0.38 -19.17 20.51
N ALA A 169 0.15 -20.15 21.38
CA ALA A 169 1.16 -21.17 21.71
C ALA A 169 1.55 -22.03 20.50
N GLU A 170 0.58 -22.42 19.66
CA GLU A 170 0.83 -23.18 18.42
C GLU A 170 1.61 -22.35 17.39
N LEU A 171 1.26 -21.07 17.20
CA LEU A 171 2.02 -20.15 16.35
C LEU A 171 3.45 -19.97 16.85
N PHE A 172 3.61 -19.81 18.16
CA PHE A 172 4.92 -19.66 18.79
C PHE A 172 5.83 -20.88 18.51
N GLN A 173 5.30 -22.10 18.67
CA GLN A 173 6.07 -23.32 18.35
C GLN A 173 6.38 -23.40 16.86
N ALA A 174 5.40 -23.13 15.99
CA ALA A 174 5.58 -23.16 14.55
C ALA A 174 6.66 -22.17 14.07
N PHE A 175 6.73 -20.97 14.65
CA PHE A 175 7.80 -20.02 14.37
C PHE A 175 9.15 -20.50 14.90
N LYS A 176 9.18 -21.05 16.11
CA LYS A 176 10.41 -21.53 16.75
C LYS A 176 11.09 -22.63 15.91
N GLU A 177 10.31 -23.55 15.33
CA GLU A 177 10.81 -24.62 14.46
C GLU A 177 11.44 -24.11 13.16
N ARG A 178 11.05 -22.91 12.69
CA ARG A 178 11.60 -22.29 11.47
C ARG A 178 12.90 -21.52 11.69
N GLY A 179 13.33 -21.36 12.94
CA GLY A 179 14.55 -20.63 13.26
C GLY A 179 14.44 -19.15 12.94
N ARG A 180 15.30 -18.65 12.05
CA ARG A 180 15.41 -17.22 11.71
C ARG A 180 14.39 -16.85 10.64
N PHE A 181 13.52 -15.87 10.93
CA PHE A 181 12.48 -15.43 10.01
C PHE A 181 12.22 -13.92 10.10
N VAL A 182 11.57 -13.39 9.07
CA VAL A 182 10.98 -12.04 9.07
C VAL A 182 9.47 -12.15 8.94
N LEU A 183 8.72 -11.52 9.84
CA LEU A 183 7.28 -11.34 9.72
C LEU A 183 6.99 -9.86 9.46
N ILE A 184 6.31 -9.58 8.36
CA ILE A 184 5.88 -8.24 7.97
C ILE A 184 4.37 -8.14 8.21
N LEU A 185 3.96 -7.25 9.11
CA LEU A 185 2.57 -6.89 9.35
C LEU A 185 2.29 -5.53 8.67
N ASP A 186 1.63 -5.55 7.52
CA ASP A 186 1.31 -4.35 6.75
C ASP A 186 0.00 -3.71 7.22
N ASP A 187 -0.05 -2.37 7.22
CA ASP A 187 -1.20 -1.53 7.56
C ASP A 187 -1.78 -1.77 8.96
N VAL A 188 -0.92 -1.72 9.99
CA VAL A 188 -1.30 -1.86 11.40
C VAL A 188 -1.94 -0.58 11.93
N TRP A 189 -3.17 -0.69 12.45
CA TRP A 189 -3.94 0.43 13.01
C TRP A 189 -3.97 0.46 14.54
N ASN A 190 -3.87 -0.71 15.17
CA ASN A 190 -4.12 -0.89 16.60
C ASN A 190 -2.86 -1.37 17.33
N GLN A 191 -2.88 -1.25 18.66
CA GLN A 191 -1.85 -1.88 19.49
C GLN A 191 -1.95 -3.40 19.34
N ILE A 192 -0.80 -4.05 19.11
CA ILE A 192 -0.68 -5.50 18.99
C ILE A 192 0.33 -5.95 20.02
N ASP A 193 -0.05 -6.92 20.86
CA ASP A 193 0.89 -7.61 21.73
C ASP A 193 1.43 -8.85 21.00
N ALA A 194 2.75 -8.87 20.78
CA ALA A 194 3.42 -9.98 20.11
C ALA A 194 3.21 -11.32 20.83
N GLU A 195 3.11 -11.33 22.17
CA GLU A 195 2.88 -12.53 22.96
C GLU A 195 1.45 -13.06 22.78
N GLU A 196 0.45 -12.17 22.73
CA GLU A 196 -0.95 -12.55 22.49
C GLU A 196 -1.15 -13.14 21.09
N ILE A 197 -0.35 -12.70 20.11
CA ILE A 197 -0.35 -13.30 18.76
C ILE A 197 0.45 -14.61 18.71
N GLY A 198 1.46 -14.78 19.58
CA GLY A 198 2.37 -15.93 19.54
C GLY A 198 3.64 -15.69 18.72
N ILE A 199 4.09 -14.44 18.58
CA ILE A 199 5.31 -14.07 17.86
C ILE A 199 6.51 -14.14 18.84
N PRO A 200 7.51 -15.02 18.61
CA PRO A 200 8.64 -15.21 19.52
C PRO A 200 9.72 -14.12 19.37
N LEU A 201 9.39 -12.86 19.64
CA LEU A 201 10.36 -11.75 19.58
C LEU A 201 11.56 -12.01 20.50
N GLY A 202 12.77 -11.76 20.01
CA GLY A 202 14.01 -11.97 20.76
C GLY A 202 14.55 -13.40 20.74
N MET A 203 13.87 -14.34 20.07
CA MET A 203 14.35 -15.72 19.90
C MET A 203 14.76 -15.99 18.45
N ASN A 204 15.80 -16.81 18.26
CA ASN A 204 16.22 -17.38 16.98
C ASN A 204 16.44 -16.38 15.83
N GLY A 205 16.70 -15.10 16.12
CA GLY A 205 16.87 -14.06 15.10
C GLY A 205 15.56 -13.64 14.41
N CYS A 206 14.41 -13.84 15.06
CA CYS A 206 13.11 -13.32 14.64
C CYS A 206 13.15 -11.80 14.42
N LYS A 207 12.59 -11.34 13.30
CA LYS A 207 12.39 -9.92 12.98
C LYS A 207 10.91 -9.64 12.73
N LEU A 208 10.39 -8.59 13.35
CA LEU A 208 9.06 -8.05 13.08
C LEU A 208 9.20 -6.71 12.35
N VAL A 209 8.56 -6.58 11.20
CA VAL A 209 8.41 -5.30 10.52
C VAL A 209 6.94 -4.96 10.52
N ILE A 210 6.59 -3.74 10.90
CA ILE A 210 5.22 -3.25 10.78
C ILE A 210 5.18 -2.00 9.90
N THR A 211 4.09 -1.83 9.15
CA THR A 211 3.78 -0.53 8.54
C THR A 211 2.56 0.07 9.21
N SER A 212 2.54 1.37 9.48
CA SER A 212 1.39 2.05 10.10
C SER A 212 1.24 3.49 9.61
N ARG A 213 0.04 4.06 9.76
CA ARG A 213 -0.15 5.50 9.53
C ARG A 213 0.28 6.34 10.74
N SER A 214 0.25 5.74 11.93
CA SER A 214 0.50 6.41 13.20
C SER A 214 1.88 6.04 13.74
N SER A 215 2.62 7.05 14.16
CA SER A 215 3.90 6.81 14.84
C SER A 215 3.67 6.20 16.22
N GLU A 216 2.57 6.57 16.87
CA GLU A 216 2.15 6.14 18.21
C GLU A 216 1.92 4.62 18.23
N VAL A 217 1.29 4.06 17.19
CA VAL A 217 1.13 2.60 17.04
C VAL A 217 2.47 1.88 17.05
N CYS A 218 3.49 2.40 16.36
CA CYS A 218 4.83 1.82 16.39
C CYS A 218 5.47 1.89 17.79
N HIS A 219 5.22 2.96 18.55
CA HIS A 219 5.70 3.08 19.92
C HIS A 219 4.96 2.14 20.88
N TRP A 220 3.64 2.00 20.75
CA TRP A 220 2.84 1.11 21.61
C TRP A 220 3.18 -0.37 21.42
N ILE A 221 3.52 -0.78 20.20
CA ILE A 221 4.01 -2.13 19.89
C ILE A 221 5.46 -2.33 20.39
N GLY A 222 6.15 -1.24 20.75
CA GLY A 222 7.54 -1.30 21.22
C GLY A 222 8.53 -1.55 20.08
N CYS A 223 8.30 -0.99 18.89
CA CYS A 223 9.25 -1.04 17.80
C CYS A 223 10.58 -0.39 18.20
N GLN A 224 11.69 -1.15 18.14
CA GLN A 224 13.00 -0.67 18.54
C GLN A 224 13.58 0.36 17.55
N LYS A 225 13.34 0.13 16.26
CA LYS A 225 13.67 1.07 15.18
C LYS A 225 12.38 1.61 14.60
N ILE A 226 12.27 2.93 14.50
CA ILE A 226 11.12 3.59 13.89
C ILE A 226 11.63 4.44 12.72
N ILE A 227 11.07 4.21 11.54
CA ILE A 227 11.45 4.85 10.28
C ILE A 227 10.24 5.61 9.75
N LYS A 228 10.39 6.92 9.61
CA LYS A 228 9.38 7.79 9.00
C LYS A 228 9.60 7.81 7.49
N VAL A 229 8.59 7.44 6.73
CA VAL A 229 8.57 7.63 5.26
C VAL A 229 8.14 9.07 4.99
N ASN A 230 8.98 9.81 4.28
CA ASN A 230 8.68 11.19 3.89
C ASN A 230 8.01 11.26 2.52
N THR A 231 7.43 12.42 2.21
CA THR A 231 6.92 12.70 0.86
C THR A 231 8.09 12.79 -0.10
N LEU A 232 7.85 12.47 -1.38
CA LEU A 232 8.88 12.53 -2.40
C LEU A 232 9.49 13.93 -2.53
N SER A 233 10.77 14.00 -2.89
CA SER A 233 11.36 15.26 -3.34
C SER A 233 10.64 15.78 -4.60
N GLU A 234 10.72 17.08 -4.88
CA GLU A 234 10.09 17.66 -6.08
C GLU A 234 10.56 16.97 -7.37
N GLN A 235 11.84 16.59 -7.40
CA GLN A 235 12.42 15.86 -8.53
C GLN A 235 11.83 14.46 -8.67
N GLU A 236 11.81 13.66 -7.59
CA GLU A 236 11.26 12.30 -7.63
C GLU A 236 9.76 12.31 -7.94
N ALA A 237 9.02 13.27 -7.38
CA ALA A 237 7.61 13.46 -7.68
C ALA A 237 7.38 13.74 -9.17
N TRP A 238 8.21 14.60 -9.76
CA TRP A 238 8.16 14.92 -11.18
C TRP A 238 8.51 13.72 -12.06
N GLU A 239 9.58 13.00 -11.74
CA GLU A 239 10.02 11.81 -12.48
C GLU A 239 8.98 10.67 -12.39
N LEU A 240 8.40 10.44 -11.20
CA LEU A 240 7.32 9.47 -11.00
C LEU A 240 6.10 9.84 -11.84
N PHE A 241 5.71 11.12 -11.83
CA PHE A 241 4.59 11.63 -12.63
C PHE A 241 4.84 11.38 -14.13
N LEU A 242 6.00 11.76 -14.67
CA LEU A 242 6.37 11.55 -16.06
C LEU A 242 6.39 10.06 -16.44
N LYS A 243 7.01 9.22 -15.61
CA LYS A 243 7.03 7.76 -15.80
C LYS A 243 5.62 7.20 -15.91
N LYS A 244 4.73 7.60 -15.00
CA LYS A 244 3.34 7.11 -15.00
C LYS A 244 2.49 7.69 -16.12
N LEU A 245 2.77 8.93 -16.54
CA LEU A 245 2.17 9.54 -17.72
C LEU A 245 2.59 8.82 -19.01
N GLY A 246 3.72 8.11 -18.97
CA GLY A 246 4.29 7.39 -20.12
C GLY A 246 4.97 8.35 -21.10
N ARG A 247 5.56 9.43 -20.60
CA ARG A 247 6.27 10.44 -21.41
C ARG A 247 7.61 10.77 -20.78
N VAL A 248 8.64 10.85 -21.61
CA VAL A 248 9.99 11.27 -21.17
C VAL A 248 10.07 12.79 -21.12
N GLU A 249 9.43 13.49 -22.06
CA GLU A 249 9.41 14.95 -22.14
C GLU A 249 8.01 15.46 -22.48
N LEU A 250 7.74 16.70 -22.07
CA LEU A 250 6.50 17.43 -22.34
C LEU A 250 6.80 18.69 -23.12
N HIS A 251 5.86 19.10 -23.97
CA HIS A 251 5.95 20.41 -24.63
C HIS A 251 6.03 21.51 -23.55
N PRO A 252 6.91 22.53 -23.68
CA PRO A 252 7.15 23.53 -22.62
C PRO A 252 5.88 24.23 -22.10
N ARG A 253 4.93 24.49 -23.01
CA ARG A 253 3.62 25.10 -22.67
C ARG A 253 2.73 24.20 -21.78
N VAL A 254 2.89 22.88 -21.85
CA VAL A 254 2.17 21.89 -21.04
C VAL A 254 2.92 21.61 -19.74
N GLU A 255 4.26 21.59 -19.79
CA GLU A 255 5.11 21.34 -18.63
C GLU A 255 4.81 22.29 -17.45
N GLY A 256 4.63 23.58 -17.73
CA GLY A 256 4.28 24.56 -16.70
C GLY A 256 2.94 24.30 -16.01
N ILE A 257 1.98 23.66 -16.70
CA ILE A 257 0.70 23.24 -16.12
C ILE A 257 0.89 21.96 -15.31
N CYS A 258 1.63 20.98 -15.85
CA CYS A 258 1.95 19.73 -15.16
C CYS A 258 2.70 19.97 -13.85
N LYS A 259 3.67 20.89 -13.80
CA LYS A 259 4.38 21.23 -12.56
C LYS A 259 3.44 21.76 -11.49
N LYS A 260 2.43 22.57 -11.86
CA LYS A 260 1.38 23.02 -10.92
C LYS A 260 0.52 21.87 -10.41
N LEU A 261 0.15 20.94 -11.29
CA LEU A 261 -0.59 19.74 -10.93
C LEU A 261 0.19 18.83 -9.98
N VAL A 262 1.45 18.53 -10.28
CA VAL A 262 2.36 17.74 -9.43
C VAL A 262 2.51 18.38 -8.05
N LYS A 263 2.68 19.71 -7.99
CA LYS A 263 2.74 20.44 -6.72
C LYS A 263 1.46 20.30 -5.89
N ARG A 264 0.29 20.26 -6.53
CA ARG A 264 -1.00 20.03 -5.85
C ARG A 264 -1.14 18.62 -5.29
N CYS A 265 -0.42 17.63 -5.83
CA CYS A 265 -0.39 16.28 -5.28
C CYS A 265 0.36 16.16 -3.94
N GLY A 266 0.98 17.24 -3.44
CA GLY A 266 1.71 17.23 -2.17
C GLY A 266 2.86 16.23 -2.14
N SER A 267 3.43 15.89 -3.30
CA SER A 267 4.47 14.86 -3.46
C SER A 267 4.09 13.48 -2.93
N LEU A 268 2.80 13.15 -2.87
CA LEU A 268 2.32 11.83 -2.46
C LEU A 268 2.28 10.88 -3.66
N PRO A 269 2.96 9.72 -3.62
CA PRO A 269 3.00 8.76 -4.72
C PRO A 269 1.62 8.37 -5.26
N LEU A 270 0.66 8.04 -4.38
CA LEU A 270 -0.68 7.65 -4.82
C LEU A 270 -1.37 8.76 -5.62
N ALA A 271 -1.34 10.00 -5.11
CA ALA A 271 -1.92 11.15 -5.79
C ALA A 271 -1.25 11.42 -7.15
N LEU A 272 0.07 11.32 -7.22
CA LEU A 272 0.83 11.51 -8.47
C LEU A 272 0.49 10.43 -9.51
N VAL A 273 0.49 9.16 -9.09
CA VAL A 273 0.24 8.01 -9.97
C VAL A 273 -1.19 8.05 -10.50
N THR A 274 -2.17 8.31 -9.65
CA THR A 274 -3.59 8.39 -10.03
C THR A 274 -3.88 9.59 -10.93
N LEU A 275 -3.28 10.76 -10.66
CA LEU A 275 -3.41 11.91 -11.54
C LEU A 275 -2.75 11.67 -12.89
N ALA A 276 -1.50 11.17 -12.91
CA ALA A 276 -0.79 10.84 -14.15
C ALA A 276 -1.53 9.79 -14.99
N GLY A 277 -2.12 8.79 -14.32
CA GLY A 277 -2.95 7.76 -14.93
C GLY A 277 -4.18 8.33 -15.64
N SER A 278 -4.92 9.25 -14.98
CA SER A 278 -6.07 9.91 -15.60
C SER A 278 -5.67 10.81 -16.77
N MET A 279 -4.52 11.48 -16.67
CA MET A 279 -4.00 12.38 -17.72
C MET A 279 -3.24 11.63 -18.83
N ARG A 280 -3.12 10.30 -18.74
CA ARG A 280 -2.43 9.48 -19.73
C ARG A 280 -3.07 9.65 -21.11
N ARG A 281 -2.24 9.90 -22.12
CA ARG A 281 -2.61 10.19 -23.52
C ARG A 281 -3.25 11.55 -23.79
N VAL A 282 -3.43 12.43 -22.80
CA VAL A 282 -3.92 13.80 -23.04
C VAL A 282 -2.83 14.62 -23.77
N SER A 283 -3.12 15.08 -24.98
CA SER A 283 -2.22 15.92 -25.79
C SER A 283 -2.67 17.37 -25.87
N ASP A 284 -3.98 17.63 -25.78
CA ASP A 284 -4.53 18.98 -25.89
C ASP A 284 -4.24 19.81 -24.63
N ILE A 285 -3.60 20.97 -24.82
CA ILE A 285 -3.31 21.94 -23.77
C ILE A 285 -4.57 22.47 -23.07
N HIS A 286 -5.70 22.53 -23.76
CA HIS A 286 -6.97 22.97 -23.18
C HIS A 286 -7.46 21.99 -22.11
N GLU A 287 -7.35 20.68 -22.37
CA GLU A 287 -7.67 19.65 -21.39
C GLU A 287 -6.71 19.68 -20.17
N TRP A 288 -5.44 20.01 -20.37
CA TRP A 288 -4.50 20.22 -19.26
C TRP A 288 -4.87 21.41 -18.37
N ARG A 289 -5.29 22.53 -18.98
CA ARG A 289 -5.73 23.72 -18.25
C ARG A 289 -7.02 23.49 -17.49
N ASP A 290 -7.98 22.83 -18.13
CA ASP A 290 -9.23 22.42 -17.52
C ASP A 290 -8.98 21.54 -16.29
N ALA A 291 -8.10 20.53 -16.43
CA ALA A 291 -7.70 19.67 -15.32
C ALA A 291 -7.07 20.43 -14.15
N SER A 292 -6.19 21.40 -14.45
CA SER A 292 -5.57 22.24 -13.43
C SER A 292 -6.58 23.10 -12.68
N LYS A 293 -7.60 23.60 -13.38
CA LYS A 293 -8.69 24.40 -12.80
C LYS A 293 -9.64 23.54 -11.96
N GLY A 294 -10.14 22.43 -12.52
CA GLY A 294 -11.05 21.52 -11.81
C GLY A 294 -10.43 20.96 -10.53
N LEU A 295 -9.16 20.57 -10.58
CA LEU A 295 -8.47 20.11 -9.37
C LEU A 295 -8.31 21.24 -8.34
N ALA A 296 -8.03 22.48 -8.79
CA ALA A 296 -7.96 23.62 -7.90
C ALA A 296 -9.26 23.86 -7.14
N GLU A 297 -10.40 23.77 -7.84
CA GLU A 297 -11.73 23.94 -7.27
C GLU A 297 -12.06 22.81 -6.28
N SER A 298 -11.70 21.56 -6.61
CA SER A 298 -11.93 20.39 -5.72
C SER A 298 -11.17 20.45 -4.39
N CYS A 299 -10.04 21.17 -4.35
CA CYS A 299 -9.22 21.35 -3.15
C CYS A 299 -9.69 22.52 -2.28
N LEU A 300 -10.61 23.39 -2.74
CA LEU A 300 -11.10 24.53 -1.96
C LEU A 300 -11.94 24.05 -0.77
N GLY A 301 -11.61 24.52 0.44
CA GLY A 301 -12.39 24.26 1.65
C GLY A 301 -12.07 22.96 2.39
N ARG A 302 -11.09 22.16 1.93
CA ARG A 302 -10.63 20.93 2.60
C ARG A 302 -9.20 21.14 3.14
N ALA A 303 -9.05 21.34 4.45
CA ALA A 303 -7.74 21.60 5.08
C ALA A 303 -7.17 20.34 5.74
N GLY A 304 -5.90 20.02 5.47
CA GLY A 304 -5.14 18.91 6.06
C GLY A 304 -4.52 17.99 5.01
N MET A 305 -3.31 17.48 5.27
CA MET A 305 -2.55 16.68 4.28
C MET A 305 -3.25 15.36 3.91
N GLU A 306 -3.94 14.70 4.85
CA GLU A 306 -4.78 13.51 4.57
C GLU A 306 -5.93 13.80 3.59
N TYR A 307 -6.38 15.05 3.51
CA TYR A 307 -7.41 15.51 2.59
C TYR A 307 -6.86 15.97 1.23
N VAL A 308 -5.55 15.89 0.98
CA VAL A 308 -4.97 16.24 -0.34
C VAL A 308 -5.20 15.11 -1.34
N VAL A 309 -5.19 13.85 -0.89
CA VAL A 309 -5.32 12.68 -1.76
C VAL A 309 -6.74 12.51 -2.26
N LEU A 310 -7.75 12.62 -1.39
CA LEU A 310 -9.15 12.36 -1.73
C LEU A 310 -9.69 13.19 -2.91
N PRO A 311 -9.49 14.53 -2.98
CA PRO A 311 -9.90 15.33 -4.15
C PRO A 311 -9.25 14.87 -5.45
N ILE A 312 -7.99 14.42 -5.40
CA ILE A 312 -7.25 13.95 -6.58
C ILE A 312 -7.79 12.61 -7.06
N LEU A 313 -8.07 11.69 -6.13
CA LEU A 313 -8.70 10.41 -6.45
C LEU A 313 -10.10 10.64 -7.06
N LEU A 314 -10.90 11.53 -6.46
CA LEU A 314 -12.25 11.85 -6.93
C LEU A 314 -12.20 12.46 -8.32
N TYR A 315 -11.27 13.39 -8.55
CA TYR A 315 -11.04 13.96 -9.87
C TYR A 315 -10.71 12.89 -10.91
N SER A 316 -9.85 11.92 -10.59
CA SER A 316 -9.53 10.82 -11.50
C SER A 316 -10.74 9.92 -11.79
N TYR A 317 -11.61 9.68 -10.81
CA TYR A 317 -12.89 8.99 -11.02
C TYR A 317 -13.83 9.79 -11.92
N ASP A 318 -13.95 11.10 -11.73
CA ASP A 318 -14.85 11.95 -12.52
C ASP A 318 -14.48 11.99 -14.00
N ARG A 319 -13.20 11.80 -14.33
CA ARG A 319 -12.72 11.70 -15.71
C ARG A 319 -13.03 10.36 -16.39
N LEU A 320 -13.55 9.36 -15.67
CA LEU A 320 -14.18 8.20 -16.29
C LEU A 320 -15.49 8.66 -16.95
N ARG A 321 -15.42 9.09 -18.22
CA ARG A 321 -16.58 9.62 -18.96
C ARG A 321 -17.68 8.58 -19.21
N ASP A 322 -17.33 7.29 -19.08
CA ASP A 322 -18.23 6.17 -19.30
C ASP A 322 -18.91 5.75 -17.99
N THR A 323 -20.24 5.80 -17.98
CA THR A 323 -21.08 5.40 -16.83
C THR A 323 -20.95 3.93 -16.48
N MET A 324 -20.74 3.05 -17.47
CA MET A 324 -20.53 1.62 -17.27
C MET A 324 -19.20 1.39 -16.56
N LEU A 325 -18.14 2.05 -17.02
CA LEU A 325 -16.82 1.99 -16.39
C LEU A 325 -16.84 2.50 -14.95
N LYS A 326 -17.58 3.59 -14.69
CA LYS A 326 -17.84 4.08 -13.33
C LYS A 326 -18.59 3.05 -12.49
N GLY A 327 -19.62 2.41 -13.03
CA GLY A 327 -20.37 1.34 -12.37
C GLY A 327 -19.49 0.14 -12.00
N CYS A 328 -18.67 -0.35 -12.93
CA CYS A 328 -17.68 -1.40 -12.68
C CYS A 328 -16.69 -1.02 -11.58
N PHE A 329 -16.16 0.21 -11.63
CA PHE A 329 -15.26 0.72 -10.60
C PHE A 329 -15.92 0.70 -9.21
N LEU A 330 -17.15 1.21 -9.09
CA LEU A 330 -17.88 1.19 -7.82
C LEU A 330 -18.16 -0.25 -7.37
N HIS A 331 -18.50 -1.15 -8.28
CA HIS A 331 -18.75 -2.56 -7.95
C HIS A 331 -17.52 -3.25 -7.33
N CYS A 332 -16.30 -2.92 -7.77
CA CYS A 332 -15.07 -3.43 -7.15
C CYS A 332 -14.96 -3.09 -5.65
N SER A 333 -15.61 -2.02 -5.17
CA SER A 333 -15.57 -1.62 -3.76
C SER A 333 -16.37 -2.54 -2.83
N LEU A 334 -17.23 -3.41 -3.38
CA LEU A 334 -18.00 -4.40 -2.62
C LEU A 334 -17.12 -5.50 -2.01
N TYR A 335 -15.90 -5.69 -2.53
CA TYR A 335 -14.95 -6.64 -2.00
C TYR A 335 -14.28 -6.13 -0.71
N PRO A 336 -13.76 -7.01 0.15
CA PRO A 336 -13.03 -6.61 1.34
C PRO A 336 -11.80 -5.75 1.05
N GLU A 337 -11.35 -5.03 2.08
CA GLU A 337 -10.07 -4.32 2.03
C GLU A 337 -8.92 -5.28 1.70
N ASN A 338 -7.98 -4.79 0.89
CA ASN A 338 -6.78 -5.52 0.52
C ASN A 338 -7.01 -6.88 -0.18
N CYS A 339 -8.24 -7.19 -0.60
CA CYS A 339 -8.57 -8.41 -1.30
C CYS A 339 -7.87 -8.49 -2.67
N HIS A 340 -7.31 -9.66 -2.96
CA HIS A 340 -6.89 -10.03 -4.31
C HIS A 340 -8.10 -10.62 -5.03
N ILE A 341 -8.67 -9.86 -5.94
CA ILE A 341 -9.93 -10.22 -6.61
C ILE A 341 -9.59 -10.94 -7.91
N PRO A 342 -9.96 -12.22 -8.07
CA PRO A 342 -9.77 -12.93 -9.33
C PRO A 342 -10.50 -12.23 -10.46
N ARG A 343 -9.82 -12.01 -11.58
CA ARG A 343 -10.41 -11.27 -12.72
C ARG A 343 -11.65 -11.95 -13.26
N ASP A 344 -11.60 -13.27 -13.40
CA ASP A 344 -12.68 -14.05 -14.00
C ASP A 344 -13.96 -13.92 -13.16
N GLU A 345 -13.84 -14.03 -11.83
CA GLU A 345 -14.96 -13.80 -10.91
C GLU A 345 -15.51 -12.37 -11.03
N LEU A 346 -14.64 -11.37 -11.02
CA LEU A 346 -15.08 -9.98 -11.10
C LEU A 346 -15.78 -9.66 -12.43
N ILE A 347 -15.33 -10.28 -13.53
CA ILE A 347 -15.95 -10.15 -14.85
C ILE A 347 -17.31 -10.84 -14.87
N GLU A 348 -17.44 -12.06 -14.33
CA GLU A 348 -18.72 -12.74 -14.18
C GLU A 348 -19.73 -11.88 -13.40
N ASN A 349 -19.24 -11.19 -12.37
CA ASN A 349 -20.05 -10.25 -11.59
C ASN A 349 -20.46 -9.05 -12.43
N PHE A 350 -19.54 -8.43 -13.18
CA PHE A 350 -19.91 -7.32 -14.07
C PHE A 350 -20.98 -7.71 -15.10
N ILE A 351 -20.90 -8.92 -15.66
CA ILE A 351 -21.88 -9.42 -16.63
C ILE A 351 -23.24 -9.62 -15.95
N SER A 352 -23.26 -10.26 -14.80
CA SER A 352 -24.47 -10.51 -14.00
C SER A 352 -25.17 -9.19 -13.64
N GLU A 353 -24.38 -8.22 -13.20
CA GLU A 353 -24.82 -6.89 -12.81
C GLU A 353 -25.18 -5.98 -13.99
N GLN A 354 -25.09 -6.48 -15.23
CA GLN A 354 -25.32 -5.71 -16.46
C GLN A 354 -24.42 -4.46 -16.55
N LEU A 355 -23.24 -4.54 -15.95
CA LEU A 355 -22.15 -3.56 -16.04
C LEU A 355 -21.23 -3.84 -17.25
N VAL A 356 -21.70 -4.66 -18.18
CA VAL A 356 -21.10 -4.94 -19.48
C VAL A 356 -22.20 -4.78 -20.51
N GLU A 357 -21.89 -4.23 -21.70
CA GLU A 357 -22.89 -4.12 -22.75
C GLU A 357 -23.28 -5.52 -23.21
N ARG A 358 -24.57 -5.85 -23.11
CA ARG A 358 -25.07 -7.12 -23.63
C ARG A 358 -24.84 -7.16 -25.12
N SER A 359 -23.89 -7.99 -25.53
CA SER A 359 -23.59 -8.21 -26.93
C SER A 359 -24.51 -9.30 -27.45
N TYR A 360 -25.34 -8.98 -28.44
CA TYR A 360 -26.11 -9.99 -29.18
C TYR A 360 -25.23 -11.03 -29.91
N ARG A 361 -23.89 -10.93 -29.80
CA ARG A 361 -22.91 -11.74 -30.56
C ARG A 361 -22.45 -13.00 -29.82
N SER A 362 -22.11 -12.96 -28.52
CA SER A 362 -21.77 -14.13 -27.69
C SER A 362 -21.37 -13.76 -26.24
N PHE A 363 -21.50 -14.71 -25.31
CA PHE A 363 -20.96 -14.62 -23.93
C PHE A 363 -19.45 -14.32 -23.89
N ARG A 364 -18.69 -14.84 -24.86
CA ARG A 364 -17.25 -14.56 -24.98
C ARG A 364 -16.96 -13.07 -25.21
N ALA A 365 -17.82 -12.38 -25.96
CA ALA A 365 -17.66 -10.93 -26.19
C ALA A 365 -17.87 -10.12 -24.91
N GLU A 366 -18.76 -10.58 -24.02
CA GLU A 366 -19.00 -9.94 -22.71
C GLU A 366 -17.78 -10.14 -21.79
N ILE A 367 -17.17 -11.34 -21.80
CA ILE A 367 -15.91 -11.60 -21.09
C ILE A 367 -14.78 -10.70 -21.62
N ASP A 368 -14.61 -10.63 -22.94
CA ASP A 368 -13.58 -9.80 -23.57
C ASP A 368 -13.78 -8.31 -23.21
N GLN A 369 -15.02 -7.84 -23.14
CA GLN A 369 -15.35 -6.49 -22.70
C GLN A 369 -15.04 -6.28 -21.21
N GLY A 370 -15.35 -7.25 -20.34
CA GLY A 370 -14.97 -7.22 -18.93
C GLY A 370 -13.46 -7.08 -18.74
N HIS A 371 -12.66 -7.85 -19.49
CA HIS A 371 -11.19 -7.69 -19.48
C HIS A 371 -10.77 -6.29 -19.95
N ALA A 372 -11.41 -5.74 -20.99
CA ALA A 372 -11.10 -4.40 -21.49
C ALA A 372 -11.38 -3.32 -20.44
N ILE A 373 -12.49 -3.43 -19.71
CA ILE A 373 -12.86 -2.56 -18.58
C ILE A 373 -11.80 -2.62 -17.48
N LEU A 374 -11.43 -3.82 -17.02
CA LEU A 374 -10.41 -3.99 -15.98
C LEU A 374 -9.05 -3.42 -16.43
N ASN A 375 -8.64 -3.70 -17.66
CA ASN A 375 -7.42 -3.14 -18.25
C ASN A 375 -7.46 -1.60 -18.30
N GLN A 376 -8.63 -1.01 -18.54
CA GLN A 376 -8.80 0.43 -18.56
C GLN A 376 -8.69 1.02 -17.14
N LEU A 377 -9.30 0.41 -16.13
CA LEU A 377 -9.20 0.83 -14.72
C LEU A 377 -7.76 0.73 -14.19
N GLU A 378 -7.03 -0.32 -14.55
CA GLU A 378 -5.58 -0.44 -14.28
C GLU A 378 -4.78 0.67 -14.97
N ARG A 379 -5.09 0.93 -16.24
CA ARG A 379 -4.38 1.93 -17.06
C ARG A 379 -4.51 3.34 -16.48
N VAL A 380 -5.64 3.67 -15.86
CA VAL A 380 -5.87 4.96 -15.17
C VAL A 380 -5.46 4.93 -13.70
N CYS A 381 -4.90 3.80 -13.23
CA CYS A 381 -4.39 3.62 -11.87
C CYS A 381 -5.48 3.76 -10.77
N LEU A 382 -6.69 3.29 -11.09
CA LEU A 382 -7.77 3.09 -10.11
C LEU A 382 -7.85 1.65 -9.60
N LEU A 383 -7.25 0.71 -10.34
CA LEU A 383 -6.97 -0.66 -9.90
C LEU A 383 -5.47 -0.96 -10.06
N GLU A 384 -4.97 -1.86 -9.24
CA GLU A 384 -3.61 -2.39 -9.29
C GLU A 384 -3.63 -3.80 -9.88
N LYS A 385 -2.67 -4.05 -10.77
CA LYS A 385 -2.42 -5.37 -11.33
C LYS A 385 -1.49 -6.15 -10.40
N THR A 386 -1.83 -7.39 -10.09
CA THR A 386 -0.97 -8.29 -9.32
C THR A 386 0.18 -8.84 -10.17
N SER A 387 1.22 -9.37 -9.52
CA SER A 387 2.43 -9.87 -10.19
C SER A 387 2.18 -11.04 -11.15
N ASN A 388 1.20 -11.89 -10.86
CA ASN A 388 0.74 -12.99 -11.72
C ASN A 388 -0.23 -12.51 -12.83
N GLY A 389 -0.82 -11.31 -12.69
CA GLY A 389 -1.75 -10.71 -13.64
C GLY A 389 -3.12 -11.38 -13.73
N THR A 390 -3.42 -12.34 -12.86
CA THR A 390 -4.69 -13.06 -12.79
C THR A 390 -5.70 -12.39 -11.88
N ASP A 391 -5.24 -11.50 -11.01
CA ASP A 391 -6.04 -10.83 -10.00
C ASP A 391 -5.89 -9.30 -10.14
N VAL A 392 -6.86 -8.58 -9.60
CA VAL A 392 -6.80 -7.13 -9.43
C VAL A 392 -6.94 -6.77 -7.95
N LYS A 393 -6.35 -5.65 -7.55
CA LYS A 393 -6.46 -5.11 -6.20
C LYS A 393 -6.91 -3.66 -6.25
N MET A 394 -7.84 -3.27 -5.38
CA MET A 394 -8.19 -1.86 -5.17
C MET A 394 -7.45 -1.34 -3.92
N HIS A 395 -6.68 -0.27 -4.09
CA HIS A 395 -5.98 0.36 -2.97
C HIS A 395 -6.99 0.88 -1.93
N VAL A 396 -6.70 0.72 -0.63
CA VAL A 396 -7.61 1.06 0.49
C VAL A 396 -8.24 2.46 0.33
N LEU A 397 -7.42 3.51 0.17
CA LEU A 397 -7.95 4.88 -0.04
C LEU A 397 -8.84 5.06 -1.29
N ILE A 398 -8.63 4.28 -2.35
CA ILE A 398 -9.46 4.31 -3.56
C ILE A 398 -10.79 3.61 -3.28
N ARG A 399 -10.74 2.49 -2.54
CA ARG A 399 -11.93 1.77 -2.07
C ARG A 399 -12.77 2.63 -1.14
N ASP A 400 -12.16 3.30 -0.16
CA ASP A 400 -12.85 4.20 0.77
C ASP A 400 -13.59 5.30 -0.01
N MET A 401 -12.90 5.93 -0.97
CA MET A 401 -13.54 6.91 -1.85
C MET A 401 -14.70 6.31 -2.66
N ALA A 402 -14.52 5.12 -3.23
CA ALA A 402 -15.58 4.46 -4.00
C ALA A 402 -16.80 4.13 -3.13
N ILE A 403 -16.59 3.69 -1.89
CA ILE A 403 -17.66 3.47 -0.91
C ILE A 403 -18.36 4.78 -0.58
N GLU A 404 -17.62 5.87 -0.31
CA GLU A 404 -18.22 7.18 -0.04
C GLU A 404 -19.07 7.69 -1.22
N ILE A 405 -18.59 7.54 -2.46
CA ILE A 405 -19.38 7.88 -3.66
C ILE A 405 -20.64 7.03 -3.73
N ALA A 406 -20.50 5.71 -3.50
CA ALA A 406 -21.59 4.77 -3.59
C ALA A 406 -22.58 4.86 -2.44
N LYS A 407 -22.24 5.48 -1.29
CA LYS A 407 -23.18 5.73 -0.18
C LYS A 407 -24.31 6.69 -0.56
N GLU A 408 -24.04 7.67 -1.41
CA GLU A 408 -25.04 8.68 -1.79
C GLU A 408 -25.93 8.22 -2.94
N ASN A 409 -25.33 7.67 -4.00
CA ASN A 409 -26.02 7.13 -5.18
C ASN A 409 -25.05 6.22 -5.96
N PRO A 410 -25.30 4.90 -6.08
CA PRO A 410 -26.60 4.22 -5.97
C PRO A 410 -27.02 3.69 -4.58
N ARG A 411 -26.29 4.00 -3.50
CA ARG A 411 -26.51 3.57 -2.09
C ARG A 411 -26.09 2.12 -1.79
N TYR A 412 -24.79 1.95 -1.57
CA TYR A 412 -24.19 0.69 -1.14
C TYR A 412 -24.08 0.60 0.40
N MET A 413 -24.31 -0.60 0.94
CA MET A 413 -23.85 -0.98 2.28
C MET A 413 -22.73 -2.01 2.13
N VAL A 414 -21.49 -1.57 2.37
CA VAL A 414 -20.30 -2.43 2.29
C VAL A 414 -19.82 -2.73 3.70
N LYS A 415 -20.03 -3.97 4.13
CA LYS A 415 -19.56 -4.53 5.40
C LYS A 415 -18.81 -5.84 5.17
N ALA A 416 -17.93 -5.84 4.17
CA ALA A 416 -17.14 -6.99 3.76
C ALA A 416 -15.83 -7.09 4.55
N GLY A 417 -15.48 -8.28 5.05
CA GLY A 417 -14.20 -8.53 5.75
C GLY A 417 -14.15 -8.05 7.20
N LEU A 418 -15.30 -7.78 7.80
CA LEU A 418 -15.50 -7.10 9.10
C LEU A 418 -15.61 -8.07 10.29
N HIS A 419 -15.48 -9.39 10.07
CA HIS A 419 -15.66 -10.41 11.11
C HIS A 419 -17.00 -10.32 11.85
N LEU A 420 -18.04 -9.87 11.15
CA LEU A 420 -19.39 -9.87 11.69
C LEU A 420 -19.81 -11.30 12.03
N ARG A 421 -20.34 -11.50 13.24
CA ARG A 421 -20.95 -12.77 13.67
C ARG A 421 -22.43 -12.84 13.32
N GLU A 422 -23.05 -11.68 13.18
CA GLU A 422 -24.46 -11.49 12.87
C GLU A 422 -24.57 -10.47 11.73
N ILE A 423 -25.67 -10.56 10.98
CA ILE A 423 -25.96 -9.55 9.95
C ILE A 423 -26.25 -8.18 10.60
N PRO A 424 -26.11 -7.07 9.85
CA PRO A 424 -26.42 -5.73 10.34
C PRO A 424 -27.85 -5.61 10.87
N ASP A 425 -28.01 -4.72 11.85
CA ASP A 425 -29.30 -4.41 12.46
C ASP A 425 -30.32 -3.99 11.41
N VAL A 426 -31.59 -4.38 11.59
CA VAL A 426 -32.66 -4.14 10.60
C VAL A 426 -32.81 -2.65 10.24
N GLN A 427 -32.47 -1.73 11.14
CA GLN A 427 -32.49 -0.29 10.89
C GLN A 427 -31.45 0.17 9.85
N GLU A 428 -30.36 -0.58 9.66
CA GLU A 428 -29.34 -0.28 8.66
C GLU A 428 -29.77 -0.68 7.24
N TRP A 429 -30.80 -1.53 7.12
CA TRP A 429 -31.34 -2.01 5.85
C TRP A 429 -32.41 -1.04 5.32
N THR A 430 -31.98 0.10 4.78
CA THR A 430 -32.88 1.13 4.24
C THR A 430 -33.52 0.71 2.90
N GLU A 431 -34.71 1.24 2.61
CA GLU A 431 -35.51 0.85 1.43
C GLU A 431 -34.84 1.18 0.08
N ASP A 432 -33.91 2.12 0.12
CA ASP A 432 -33.17 2.68 -0.99
C ASP A 432 -31.81 2.01 -1.27
N LEU A 433 -31.40 1.02 -0.46
CA LEU A 433 -30.17 0.27 -0.70
C LEU A 433 -30.24 -0.45 -2.06
N ASP A 434 -29.22 -0.23 -2.88
CA ASP A 434 -29.05 -0.92 -4.16
C ASP A 434 -28.18 -2.16 -4.02
N LYS A 435 -27.04 -2.07 -3.31
CA LYS A 435 -26.13 -3.21 -3.14
C LYS A 435 -25.69 -3.37 -1.70
N VAL A 436 -25.64 -4.63 -1.26
CA VAL A 436 -25.17 -5.01 0.07
C VAL A 436 -24.09 -6.06 -0.08
N SER A 437 -22.92 -5.81 0.52
CA SER A 437 -21.86 -6.80 0.63
C SER A 437 -21.56 -7.08 2.10
N LEU A 438 -21.84 -8.32 2.51
CA LEU A 438 -21.42 -8.88 3.80
C LEU A 438 -20.39 -9.99 3.59
N MET A 439 -19.65 -9.94 2.48
CA MET A 439 -18.64 -10.92 2.09
C MET A 439 -17.55 -11.12 3.16
N ASP A 440 -16.99 -12.32 3.24
CA ASP A 440 -15.82 -12.67 4.07
C ASP A 440 -15.99 -12.26 5.55
N ASN A 441 -17.15 -12.53 6.12
CA ASN A 441 -17.41 -12.41 7.56
C ASN A 441 -17.49 -13.81 8.20
N ILE A 442 -17.81 -13.87 9.50
CA ILE A 442 -17.96 -15.12 10.27
C ILE A 442 -19.42 -15.37 10.64
N ILE A 443 -20.35 -14.96 9.78
CA ILE A 443 -21.79 -15.10 9.98
C ILE A 443 -22.16 -16.57 9.76
N MET A 444 -22.59 -17.26 10.81
CA MET A 444 -22.95 -18.69 10.74
C MET A 444 -24.44 -18.92 10.43
N GLU A 445 -25.31 -18.07 10.97
CA GLU A 445 -26.76 -18.19 10.84
C GLU A 445 -27.40 -16.79 10.80
N ILE A 446 -28.53 -16.68 10.11
CA ILE A 446 -29.38 -15.49 10.14
C ILE A 446 -30.60 -15.82 11.01
N SER A 447 -30.88 -14.98 12.00
CA SER A 447 -31.96 -15.19 12.98
C SER A 447 -33.32 -15.43 12.29
N PRO A 448 -34.07 -16.46 12.70
CA PRO A 448 -35.44 -16.68 12.22
C PRO A 448 -36.30 -15.46 12.54
N GLY A 449 -36.91 -14.85 11.53
CA GLY A 449 -37.71 -13.63 11.65
C GLY A 449 -37.03 -12.36 11.13
N THR A 450 -35.73 -12.41 10.79
CA THR A 450 -35.10 -11.29 10.09
C THR A 450 -35.66 -11.18 8.67
N SER A 451 -36.25 -10.03 8.37
CA SER A 451 -36.84 -9.70 7.06
C SER A 451 -36.58 -8.23 6.74
N PRO A 452 -35.36 -7.89 6.26
CA PRO A 452 -35.02 -6.51 5.94
C PRO A 452 -35.86 -6.01 4.76
N LYS A 453 -36.32 -4.76 4.84
CA LYS A 453 -37.16 -4.14 3.81
C LYS A 453 -36.30 -3.36 2.82
N CYS A 454 -35.75 -4.06 1.83
CA CYS A 454 -34.92 -3.45 0.78
C CYS A 454 -35.47 -3.83 -0.61
N PRO A 455 -36.60 -3.22 -1.03
CA PRO A 455 -37.23 -3.55 -2.32
C PRO A 455 -36.40 -3.10 -3.53
N ARG A 456 -35.41 -2.23 -3.34
CA ARG A 456 -34.51 -1.76 -4.41
C ARG A 456 -33.19 -2.54 -4.49
N LEU A 457 -32.97 -3.49 -3.57
CA LEU A 457 -31.72 -4.23 -3.53
C LEU A 457 -31.56 -5.05 -4.81
N SER A 458 -30.57 -4.72 -5.63
CA SER A 458 -30.22 -5.47 -6.84
C SER A 458 -29.19 -6.57 -6.57
N THR A 459 -28.28 -6.33 -5.63
CA THR A 459 -27.17 -7.23 -5.30
C THR A 459 -27.06 -7.51 -3.81
N LEU A 460 -26.97 -8.79 -3.44
CA LEU A 460 -26.57 -9.23 -2.10
C LEU A 460 -25.40 -10.22 -2.19
N ILE A 461 -24.29 -9.88 -1.54
CA ILE A 461 -23.08 -10.72 -1.49
C ILE A 461 -22.89 -11.24 -0.07
N LEU A 462 -22.98 -12.57 0.10
CA LEU A 462 -22.72 -13.27 1.37
C LEU A 462 -21.57 -14.29 1.26
N SER A 463 -20.92 -14.37 0.09
CA SER A 463 -19.79 -15.27 -0.17
C SER A 463 -18.70 -15.19 0.91
N GLY A 464 -18.07 -16.32 1.21
CA GLY A 464 -16.98 -16.38 2.21
C GLY A 464 -17.44 -16.38 3.67
N ASN A 465 -18.75 -16.45 3.94
CA ASN A 465 -19.28 -16.70 5.28
C ASN A 465 -19.51 -18.20 5.54
N PRO A 466 -19.32 -18.69 6.77
CA PRO A 466 -19.67 -20.06 7.18
C PRO A 466 -21.19 -20.26 7.38
N LEU A 467 -22.02 -19.63 6.52
CA LEU A 467 -23.48 -19.64 6.62
C LEU A 467 -24.04 -21.05 6.38
N ARG A 468 -24.80 -21.58 7.35
CA ARG A 468 -25.44 -22.90 7.25
C ARG A 468 -26.79 -22.86 6.54
N ARG A 469 -27.59 -21.83 6.83
CA ARG A 469 -28.93 -21.63 6.29
C ARG A 469 -29.31 -20.16 6.32
N ILE A 470 -30.02 -19.72 5.29
CA ILE A 470 -30.70 -18.43 5.26
C ILE A 470 -32.22 -18.70 5.39
N PRO A 471 -32.92 -18.11 6.37
CA PRO A 471 -34.36 -18.27 6.49
C PRO A 471 -35.11 -17.68 5.28
N ASP A 472 -36.17 -18.36 4.83
CA ASP A 472 -36.97 -17.88 3.69
C ASP A 472 -37.59 -16.49 3.93
N CYS A 473 -37.87 -16.16 5.21
CA CYS A 473 -38.38 -14.84 5.61
C CYS A 473 -37.43 -13.69 5.25
N PHE A 474 -36.14 -13.96 5.10
CA PHE A 474 -35.13 -12.98 4.74
C PHE A 474 -35.37 -12.41 3.34
N PHE A 475 -35.90 -13.21 2.42
CA PHE A 475 -36.11 -12.82 1.02
C PHE A 475 -37.49 -12.21 0.74
N VAL A 476 -38.40 -12.18 1.73
CA VAL A 476 -39.80 -11.74 1.54
C VAL A 476 -39.89 -10.28 1.08
N HIS A 477 -39.00 -9.41 1.57
CA HIS A 477 -38.98 -7.98 1.25
C HIS A 477 -37.68 -7.54 0.55
N VAL A 478 -36.88 -8.51 0.10
CA VAL A 478 -35.63 -8.30 -0.62
C VAL A 478 -35.80 -8.88 -2.01
N SER A 479 -36.12 -8.03 -2.98
CA SER A 479 -36.29 -8.43 -4.39
C SER A 479 -34.98 -8.25 -5.15
N SER A 480 -33.95 -9.04 -4.85
CA SER A 480 -32.69 -8.96 -5.61
C SER A 480 -32.65 -9.95 -6.77
N THR A 481 -32.18 -9.44 -7.91
CA THR A 481 -32.03 -10.22 -9.14
C THR A 481 -30.74 -11.03 -9.14
N HIS A 482 -29.76 -10.70 -8.28
CA HIS A 482 -28.50 -11.41 -8.15
C HIS A 482 -28.12 -11.66 -6.69
N TYR A 483 -28.01 -12.93 -6.33
CA TYR A 483 -27.47 -13.37 -5.05
C TYR A 483 -26.13 -14.08 -5.28
N GLN A 484 -25.12 -13.72 -4.50
CA GLN A 484 -23.86 -14.44 -4.48
C GLN A 484 -23.70 -15.22 -3.20
N PHE A 485 -23.88 -16.53 -3.33
CA PHE A 485 -23.61 -17.52 -2.30
C PHE A 485 -22.49 -18.43 -2.81
N LYS A 486 -21.24 -18.11 -2.50
CA LYS A 486 -20.17 -19.11 -2.56
C LYS A 486 -20.01 -19.71 -1.17
N SER A 487 -20.53 -20.93 -0.98
CA SER A 487 -20.15 -21.78 0.15
C SER A 487 -18.77 -22.37 -0.14
N HIS A 488 -17.86 -22.33 0.84
CA HIS A 488 -16.64 -23.13 0.80
C HIS A 488 -16.93 -24.62 1.03
#